data_AF-A0A2X5SJG3-F1
#
_entry.id   AF-A0A2X5SJG3-F1
#
_cell.length_a   1.000
_cell.length_b   1.000
_cell.length_c   1.000
_cell.angle_alpha   90.00
_cell.angle_beta   90.00
_cell.angle_gamma   90.00
#
_symmetry.space_group_name_H-M   'P 1'
#
loop_
_entity.id
_entity.type
_entity.pdbx_description
1 polymer ?
#
loop_
_entity_poly.entity_id
_entity_poly.type
_entity_poly.pdbx_seq_one_letter_code
_entity_poly.pdbx_strand_id
1 'polypeptide(L)'
;MSGLTLCEEHLMFGGRQQRWQHTSATLGCEMKFSLFLPPAATAQPVPLLWCLAGLTCTDENFSVKSGAQRLAAGQGIALIMPDTSPRGSEVPDDEQYDLGQGAGFYLNATQAPGTGIIVCTIT
;
A
#
# COMPACT_ATOMS: atom_id res chain seq x y z
N MET A 1 -19.22 8.37 -0.54
CA MET A 1 -18.28 7.57 -1.36
C MET A 1 -16.94 8.24 -1.25
N SER A 2 -16.00 7.66 -0.51
CA SER A 2 -14.61 8.16 -0.51
C SER A 2 -14.05 7.98 -1.92
N GLY A 3 -13.59 9.08 -2.52
CA GLY A 3 -13.06 9.08 -3.88
C GLY A 3 -11.64 8.53 -3.90
N LEU A 4 -11.27 7.85 -4.98
CA LEU A 4 -9.87 7.54 -5.29
C LEU A 4 -9.24 8.76 -5.95
N THR A 5 -8.09 9.21 -5.45
CA THR A 5 -7.29 10.28 -6.04
C THR A 5 -6.00 9.70 -6.61
N LEU A 6 -5.78 9.87 -7.91
CA LEU A 6 -4.50 9.51 -8.54
C LEU A 6 -3.46 10.57 -8.15
N CYS A 7 -2.42 10.16 -7.42
CA CYS A 7 -1.33 11.05 -7.02
C CYS A 7 -0.27 11.13 -8.11
N GLU A 8 0.16 9.98 -8.63
CA GLU A 8 1.29 9.88 -9.56
C GLU A 8 1.07 8.74 -10.56
N GLU A 9 1.64 8.87 -11.76
CA GLU A 9 1.65 7.83 -12.77
C GLU A 9 2.95 7.86 -13.59
N HIS A 10 3.52 6.68 -13.82
CA HIS A 10 4.72 6.48 -14.62
C HIS A 10 4.51 5.33 -15.61
N LEU A 11 4.93 5.53 -16.86
CA LEU A 11 4.99 4.47 -17.85
C LEU A 11 6.23 3.60 -17.61
N MET A 12 6.07 2.28 -17.51
CA MET A 12 7.21 1.37 -17.42
C MET A 12 6.87 -0.02 -17.95
N PHE A 13 7.80 -0.63 -18.70
CA PHE A 13 7.65 -1.97 -19.28
C PHE A 13 6.34 -2.18 -20.07
N GLY A 14 5.85 -1.12 -20.72
CA GLY A 14 4.57 -1.12 -21.46
C GLY A 14 3.32 -1.06 -20.58
N GLY A 15 3.46 -1.08 -19.26
CA GLY A 15 2.40 -0.89 -18.28
C GLY A 15 2.43 0.50 -17.64
N ARG A 16 1.63 0.66 -16.58
CA ARG A 16 1.51 1.89 -15.79
C ARG A 16 1.75 1.59 -14.32
N GLN A 17 2.74 2.25 -13.71
CA GLN A 17 2.91 2.31 -12.27
C GLN A 17 2.19 3.54 -11.75
N GLN A 18 1.19 3.35 -10.91
CA GLN A 18 0.35 4.40 -10.36
C GLN A 18 0.49 4.43 -8.85
N ARG A 19 0.22 5.60 -8.29
CA ARG A 19 0.07 5.81 -6.85
C ARG A 19 -1.27 6.48 -6.59
N TRP A 20 -2.03 5.91 -5.66
CA TRP A 20 -3.38 6.34 -5.34
C TRP A 20 -3.51 6.68 -3.88
N GLN A 21 -4.42 7.61 -3.58
CA GLN A 21 -4.85 7.96 -2.24
C GLN A 21 -6.36 7.75 -2.10
N HIS A 22 -6.80 7.31 -0.92
CA HIS A 22 -8.21 7.23 -0.56
C HIS A 22 -8.42 7.37 0.94
N THR A 23 -9.60 7.84 1.34
CA THR A 23 -10.07 7.71 2.72
C THR A 23 -10.45 6.26 3.00
N SER A 24 -9.80 5.65 3.98
CA SER A 24 -10.11 4.29 4.44
C SER A 24 -11.24 4.32 5.47
N ALA A 25 -12.32 3.57 5.21
CA ALA A 25 -13.46 3.46 6.13
C ALA A 25 -13.15 2.57 7.35
N THR A 26 -12.24 1.60 7.19
CA THR A 26 -11.80 0.67 8.23
C THR A 26 -10.78 1.31 9.17
N LEU A 27 -9.89 2.13 8.62
CA LEU A 27 -8.80 2.78 9.36
C LEU A 27 -9.14 4.21 9.82
N GLY A 28 -10.17 4.83 9.23
CA GLY A 28 -10.60 6.18 9.59
C GLY A 28 -9.62 7.29 9.20
N CYS A 29 -8.66 7.02 8.30
CA CYS A 29 -7.66 7.98 7.84
C CYS A 29 -7.45 7.91 6.32
N GLU A 30 -6.68 8.85 5.78
CA GLU A 30 -6.18 8.77 4.42
C GLU A 30 -5.11 7.68 4.30
N MET A 31 -5.20 6.87 3.25
CA MET A 31 -4.27 5.79 2.94
C MET A 31 -3.74 5.94 1.53
N LYS A 32 -2.51 5.46 1.32
CA LYS A 32 -1.89 5.37 0.00
C LYS A 32 -1.61 3.93 -0.38
N PHE A 33 -1.72 3.65 -1.65
CA PHE A 33 -1.24 2.40 -2.24
C PHE A 33 -0.67 2.64 -3.62
N SER A 34 0.31 1.83 -3.98
CA SER A 34 0.87 1.78 -5.32
C SER A 34 0.24 0.62 -6.10
N LEU A 35 0.06 0.80 -7.41
CA LEU A 35 -0.56 -0.16 -8.30
C LEU A 35 0.23 -0.23 -9.61
N PHE A 36 0.72 -1.42 -9.97
CA PHE A 36 1.23 -1.67 -11.32
C PHE A 36 0.17 -2.37 -12.16
N LEU A 37 -0.21 -1.75 -13.27
CA LEU A 37 -1.09 -2.30 -14.29
C LEU A 37 -0.26 -2.79 -15.49
N PRO A 38 -0.24 -4.10 -15.81
CA PRO A 38 0.46 -4.62 -16.97
C PRO A 38 -0.25 -4.20 -18.27
N PRO A 39 0.42 -4.23 -19.43
CA PRO A 39 -0.20 -3.88 -20.72
C PRO A 39 -1.51 -4.65 -20.98
N ALA A 40 -1.55 -5.94 -20.60
CA ALA A 40 -2.70 -6.82 -20.77
C ALA A 40 -3.97 -6.33 -20.05
N ALA A 41 -3.83 -5.55 -18.98
CA ALA A 41 -4.96 -5.01 -18.22
C ALA A 41 -5.82 -4.01 -19.02
N THR A 42 -5.30 -3.51 -20.14
CA THR A 42 -6.07 -2.63 -21.06
C THR A 42 -7.09 -3.38 -21.92
N ALA A 43 -6.91 -4.69 -22.08
CA ALA A 43 -7.74 -5.51 -22.98
C ALA A 43 -8.60 -6.53 -22.23
N GLN A 44 -8.15 -7.02 -21.08
CA GLN A 44 -8.84 -8.04 -20.31
C GLN A 44 -8.53 -7.93 -18.81
N PRO A 45 -9.39 -8.50 -17.94
CA PRO A 45 -9.06 -8.67 -16.54
C PRO A 45 -7.76 -9.47 -16.35
N VAL A 46 -6.98 -9.08 -15.36
CA VAL A 46 -5.71 -9.72 -15.00
C VAL A 46 -5.71 -10.13 -13.54
N PRO A 47 -4.98 -11.21 -13.15
CA PRO A 47 -4.79 -11.53 -11.75
C PRO A 47 -4.05 -10.40 -11.02
N LEU A 48 -4.40 -10.19 -9.75
CA LEU A 48 -3.80 -9.19 -8.87
C LEU A 48 -2.99 -9.89 -7.76
N LEU A 49 -1.71 -9.51 -7.63
CA LEU A 49 -0.85 -9.94 -6.54
C LEU A 49 -0.71 -8.82 -5.50
N TRP A 50 -0.93 -9.16 -4.23
CA TRP A 50 -0.74 -8.26 -3.10
C TRP A 50 0.69 -8.36 -2.57
N CYS A 51 1.43 -7.26 -2.63
CA CYS A 51 2.81 -7.17 -2.15
C CYS A 51 2.84 -6.42 -0.82
N LEU A 52 2.87 -7.17 0.28
CA LEU A 52 2.88 -6.64 1.63
C LEU A 52 4.34 -6.36 2.09
N ALA A 53 4.66 -5.10 2.36
CA ALA A 53 6.01 -4.65 2.71
C ALA A 53 6.33 -4.79 4.21
N GLY A 54 7.63 -4.84 4.55
CA GLY A 54 8.06 -4.98 5.95
C GLY A 54 8.04 -3.67 6.75
N LEU A 55 8.61 -3.74 7.96
CA LEU A 55 8.78 -2.60 8.87
C LEU A 55 9.39 -1.40 8.15
N THR A 56 8.98 -0.19 8.56
CA THR A 56 9.44 1.13 8.09
C THR A 56 9.14 1.46 6.62
N CYS A 57 8.60 0.51 5.84
CA CYS A 57 8.32 0.73 4.43
C CYS A 57 7.05 1.54 4.20
N THR A 58 6.98 2.21 3.05
CA THR A 58 5.76 2.79 2.48
C THR A 58 5.28 1.95 1.29
N ASP A 59 4.19 2.39 0.64
CA ASP A 59 3.69 1.83 -0.61
C ASP A 59 4.72 1.83 -1.76
N GLU A 60 5.74 2.69 -1.67
CA GLU A 60 6.72 2.92 -2.74
C GLU A 60 7.95 2.01 -2.68
N ASN A 61 8.29 1.45 -1.51
CA ASN A 61 9.53 0.70 -1.34
C ASN A 61 9.64 -0.47 -2.33
N PHE A 62 8.56 -1.24 -2.46
CA PHE A 62 8.53 -2.37 -3.39
C PHE A 62 8.48 -1.92 -4.85
N SER A 63 7.70 -0.88 -5.17
CA SER A 63 7.56 -0.41 -6.56
C SER A 63 8.88 0.15 -7.10
N VAL A 64 9.66 0.84 -6.28
CA VAL A 64 10.93 1.44 -6.71
C VAL A 64 12.10 0.44 -6.71
N LYS A 65 12.14 -0.51 -5.76
CA LYS A 65 13.37 -1.29 -5.51
C LYS A 65 13.32 -2.75 -5.98
N SER A 66 12.14 -3.34 -6.17
CA SER A 66 12.02 -4.78 -6.46
C SER A 66 12.36 -5.16 -7.91
N GLY A 67 12.11 -4.26 -8.87
CA GLY A 67 12.16 -4.56 -10.30
C GLY A 67 11.08 -5.53 -10.79
N ALA A 68 10.07 -5.84 -9.97
CA ALA A 68 9.06 -6.86 -10.26
C ALA A 68 8.18 -6.54 -11.47
N GLN A 69 7.99 -5.26 -11.81
CA GLN A 69 7.11 -4.80 -12.89
C GLN A 69 7.48 -5.37 -14.25
N ARG A 70 8.78 -5.62 -14.51
CA ARG A 70 9.23 -6.22 -15.77
C ARG A 70 8.66 -7.63 -15.94
N LEU A 71 8.71 -8.45 -14.90
CA LEU A 71 8.18 -9.81 -14.92
C LEU A 71 6.65 -9.81 -14.89
N ALA A 72 6.05 -8.93 -14.08
CA ALA A 72 4.61 -8.78 -14.00
C ALA A 72 3.99 -8.36 -15.34
N ALA A 73 4.65 -7.47 -16.08
CA ALA A 73 4.24 -7.08 -17.44
C ALA A 73 4.24 -8.28 -18.40
N GLY A 74 5.31 -9.08 -18.40
CA GLY A 74 5.43 -10.26 -19.26
C GLY A 74 4.46 -11.39 -18.92
N GLN A 75 4.05 -11.49 -17.66
CA GLN A 75 3.10 -12.50 -17.18
C GLN A 75 1.64 -12.02 -17.16
N GLY A 76 1.40 -10.74 -17.44
CA GLY A 76 0.06 -10.15 -17.35
C GLY A 76 -0.50 -10.17 -15.93
N ILE A 77 0.32 -9.88 -14.92
CA ILE A 77 -0.08 -9.81 -13.50
C ILE A 77 -0.07 -8.35 -13.05
N ALA A 78 -1.14 -7.90 -12.40
CA ALA A 78 -1.16 -6.63 -11.69
C ALA A 78 -0.56 -6.78 -10.29
N LEU A 79 0.09 -5.72 -9.80
CA LEU A 79 0.69 -5.70 -8.45
C LEU A 79 0.06 -4.57 -7.64
N ILE A 80 -0.42 -4.85 -6.43
CA ILE A 80 -0.85 -3.82 -5.47
C ILE A 80 0.10 -3.81 -4.27
N MET A 81 0.57 -2.62 -3.91
CA MET A 81 1.49 -2.39 -2.80
C MET A 81 0.85 -1.37 -1.85
N PRO A 82 0.08 -1.80 -0.84
CA PRO A 82 -0.45 -0.90 0.18
C PRO A 82 0.65 -0.36 1.09
N ASP A 83 0.41 0.78 1.74
CA ASP A 83 1.23 1.22 2.88
C ASP A 83 1.11 0.21 4.05
N THR A 84 2.05 0.29 4.99
CA THR A 84 2.24 -0.73 6.04
C THR A 84 1.49 -0.44 7.33
N SER A 85 0.92 0.76 7.47
CA SER A 85 0.11 1.20 8.60
C SER A 85 -0.73 2.42 8.21
N PRO A 86 -1.76 2.80 9.01
CA PRO A 86 -2.29 4.16 9.01
C PRO A 86 -1.19 5.20 9.22
N ARG A 87 -1.37 6.40 8.64
CA ARG A 87 -0.44 7.52 8.77
C ARG A 87 -1.16 8.84 9.03
N GLY A 88 -0.47 9.78 9.66
CA GLY A 88 -0.97 11.15 9.92
C GLY A 88 -0.71 11.62 11.34
N SER A 89 -0.88 12.93 11.60
CA SER A 89 -0.68 13.52 12.93
C SER A 89 -1.65 13.00 13.98
N GLU A 90 -2.85 12.63 13.55
CA GLU A 90 -3.92 12.11 14.42
C GLU A 90 -3.82 10.59 14.64
N VAL A 91 -2.90 9.92 13.93
CA VAL A 91 -2.67 8.47 14.06
C VAL A 91 -1.63 8.25 15.15
N PRO A 92 -1.94 7.45 16.20
CA PRO A 92 -0.98 7.13 17.23
C PRO A 92 0.31 6.51 16.67
N ASP A 93 1.45 6.86 17.26
CA ASP A 93 2.77 6.43 16.80
C ASP A 93 3.70 6.11 17.99
N ASP A 94 4.83 5.46 17.70
CA ASP A 94 5.91 5.19 18.65
C ASP A 94 7.24 5.72 18.09
N GLU A 95 8.21 6.04 18.96
CA GLU A 95 9.55 6.45 18.51
C GLU A 95 10.38 5.25 18.01
N GLN A 96 10.04 4.04 18.43
CA GLN A 96 10.70 2.81 18.01
C GLN A 96 10.22 2.35 16.63
N TYR A 97 11.13 1.84 15.81
CA TYR A 97 10.85 1.49 14.42
C TYR A 97 9.93 0.26 14.24
N ASP A 98 9.77 -0.54 15.30
CA ASP A 98 9.06 -1.81 15.30
C ASP A 98 7.65 -1.72 15.92
N LEU A 99 7.16 -0.51 16.17
CA LEU A 99 5.80 -0.24 16.65
C LEU A 99 5.26 1.06 16.01
N GLY A 100 3.93 1.15 15.86
CA GLY A 100 3.30 2.37 15.33
C GLY A 100 3.35 2.49 13.80
N GLN A 101 3.62 3.70 13.29
CA GLN A 101 3.59 4.01 11.87
C GLN A 101 4.76 3.36 11.13
N GLY A 102 4.47 2.64 10.04
CA GLY A 102 5.45 1.79 9.38
C GLY A 102 5.53 0.37 9.96
N ALA A 103 4.75 0.05 10.99
CA ALA A 103 4.82 -1.21 11.74
C ALA A 103 3.41 -1.73 12.10
N GLY A 104 2.50 -1.82 11.12
CA GLY A 104 1.12 -2.23 11.37
C GLY A 104 0.88 -3.73 11.55
N PHE A 105 1.87 -4.60 11.32
CA PHE A 105 1.84 -6.08 11.45
C PHE A 105 0.68 -6.84 10.77
N TYR A 106 -0.23 -6.15 10.08
CA TYR A 106 -1.41 -6.73 9.40
C TYR A 106 -2.41 -7.39 10.36
N LEU A 107 -2.65 -6.74 11.51
CA LEU A 107 -3.56 -7.21 12.56
C LEU A 107 -4.62 -6.15 12.88
N ASN A 108 -5.75 -6.57 13.45
CA ASN A 108 -6.75 -5.66 14.02
C ASN A 108 -6.36 -5.37 15.47
N ALA A 109 -5.95 -4.14 15.81
CA ALA A 109 -5.74 -3.74 17.20
C ALA A 109 -7.06 -3.81 18.00
N THR A 110 -6.96 -4.32 19.21
CA THR A 110 -8.05 -4.37 20.18
C THR A 110 -7.76 -3.51 21.42
N GLN A 111 -6.52 -3.06 21.57
CA GLN A 111 -6.07 -2.26 22.70
C GLN A 111 -6.08 -0.77 22.34
N ALA A 112 -6.36 0.06 23.34
CA ALA A 112 -6.34 1.51 23.16
C ALA A 112 -4.88 2.00 22.99
N PRO A 113 -4.66 3.13 22.29
CA PRO A 113 -3.31 3.63 21.97
C PRO A 113 -2.37 3.80 23.17
N GLY A 114 -2.90 4.05 24.38
CA GLY A 114 -2.13 4.27 25.59
C GLY A 114 -1.53 3.03 26.25
N THR A 115 -1.75 1.81 25.72
CA THR A 115 -1.23 0.56 26.30
C THR A 115 0.00 0.01 25.56
N GLY A 116 0.59 0.75 24.63
CA GLY A 116 1.82 0.33 23.92
C GLY A 116 1.61 -0.72 22.82
N ILE A 117 0.39 -0.86 22.31
CA ILE A 117 0.07 -1.73 21.16
C ILE A 117 -0.79 -0.93 20.18
N ILE A 118 -0.13 -0.22 19.26
CA ILE A 118 -0.80 0.45 18.14
C ILE A 118 -0.55 -0.43 16.91
N VAL A 119 -1.57 -1.15 16.47
CA VAL A 119 -1.45 -2.11 15.36
C VAL A 119 -2.72 -2.06 14.52
N CYS A 120 -2.71 -1.34 13.41
CA CYS A 120 -3.91 -1.24 12.55
C CYS A 120 -3.73 -1.95 11.21
N THR A 121 -4.83 -2.57 10.79
CA THR A 121 -5.00 -3.53 9.71
C THR A 121 -4.78 -2.94 8.32
N ILE A 122 -4.36 -3.77 7.36
CA ILE A 122 -4.72 -3.56 5.95
C ILE A 122 -6.02 -4.33 5.72
N THR A 123 -7.17 -3.67 5.80
CA THR A 123 -8.39 -4.09 5.11
C THR A 123 -9.11 -2.87 4.61
#